data_AF-A0A2D3N8B1-F1
#
_entry.id   AF-A0A2D3N8B1-F1
#
_cell.length_a   1.000
_cell.length_b   1.000
_cell.length_c   1.000
_cell.angle_alpha   90.00
_cell.angle_beta   90.00
_cell.angle_gamma   90.00
#
_symmetry.space_group_name_H-M   'P 1'
#
loop_
_entity.id
_entity.type
_entity.pdbx_description
1 polymer ?
#
loop_
_entity_poly.entity_id
_entity_poly.type
_entity_poly.pdbx_seq_one_letter_code
_entity_poly.pdbx_strand_id
1 'polypeptide(L)'
;MKKTLLFILTLLLLVIPIQTMAYTVGETIWHEDFAYRVLDITKFNVSFIGVRDTKSGAINVPEQFNDGKGTIFHVTEIGGGGAKCKNITAVTLPETIEKLGDACFGDANIAELTIPKNVKTIVHSAFYNIGTKPKITVTSGNQHFASDANGCLYSKDMKELYSVPSALNPAGGTYNVNESVENIYYSAFHQVAGLRKLVLPKDLKYIEIGFPTITPTDDLEEFELPTGGNSNYKVINGVLCKDTELLAYPRAKTDKDYKVPDGITSIAARAIDKCKFMETIDLNKVTKLNNTSIYGALKLKTITLPKDLEKDNVVGAIASCEYIEEYKAPAGGCVNFDVTDGIVYSKDKSVLYFFPPQKSVSNGKYTVTSSVKTIAKYAFAGCSTITELTIPTNVEKLEESAFNNVYNMTKLSFDEMSKVTTIDKSAFGWCQKLQQATLPSSLTEIGNIFTSCEKLEIINIPNNSKLKTIKKDAFKTNKKLKEFNFKGSCDLEKIEESAFYGLIELEKIVFPKTVSTIEKNAFAGCSKLKTAEFAADAVITTIGQGAFADCGLTSISIPKSVTKLDREAFYNCIYNHRTTKTNQKYPSVNL
;
A
#
# COMPACT_ATOMS: atom_id res chain seq x y z
N MET A 1 -28.41 -64.37 -12.28
CA MET A 1 -27.20 -63.51 -12.29
C MET A 1 -27.45 -62.01 -12.50
N LYS A 2 -28.55 -61.55 -13.12
CA LYS A 2 -28.78 -60.09 -13.35
C LYS A 2 -29.36 -59.29 -12.17
N LYS A 3 -29.92 -59.94 -11.13
CA LYS A 3 -30.47 -59.23 -9.95
C LYS A 3 -29.45 -59.02 -8.81
N THR A 4 -28.41 -59.84 -8.72
CA THR A 4 -27.34 -59.68 -7.73
C THR A 4 -26.32 -58.61 -8.15
N LEU A 5 -26.10 -58.43 -9.45
CA LEU A 5 -25.21 -57.39 -9.99
C LEU A 5 -25.77 -55.98 -9.77
N LEU A 6 -27.10 -55.82 -9.83
CA LEU A 6 -27.75 -54.52 -9.60
C LEU A 6 -27.72 -54.12 -8.13
N PHE A 7 -27.79 -55.08 -7.21
CA PHE A 7 -27.72 -54.82 -5.77
C PHE A 7 -26.29 -54.47 -5.30
N ILE A 8 -25.26 -55.06 -5.91
CA ILE A 8 -23.86 -54.67 -5.66
C ILE A 8 -23.56 -53.30 -6.27
N LEU A 9 -24.15 -52.95 -7.42
CA LEU A 9 -24.00 -51.63 -8.03
C LEU A 9 -24.74 -50.51 -7.24
N THR A 10 -25.90 -50.81 -6.65
CA THR A 10 -26.58 -49.85 -5.75
C THR A 10 -25.94 -49.75 -4.37
N LEU A 11 -25.24 -50.78 -3.89
CA LEU A 11 -24.42 -50.66 -2.68
C LEU A 11 -23.11 -49.88 -2.95
N LEU A 12 -22.51 -50.01 -4.15
CA LEU A 12 -21.36 -49.20 -4.57
C LEU A 12 -21.72 -47.72 -4.78
N LEU A 13 -22.97 -47.41 -5.16
CA LEU A 13 -23.48 -46.04 -5.31
C LEU A 13 -23.94 -45.40 -3.98
N LEU A 14 -23.91 -46.14 -2.86
CA LEU A 14 -24.06 -45.57 -1.51
C LEU A 14 -22.70 -45.25 -0.86
N VAL A 15 -21.60 -45.58 -1.53
CA VAL A 15 -20.26 -45.05 -1.25
C VAL A 15 -19.94 -44.00 -2.32
N ILE A 16 -20.79 -42.99 -2.44
CA ILE A 16 -20.34 -41.72 -3.03
C ILE A 16 -19.31 -41.22 -2.02
N PRO A 17 -18.01 -41.10 -2.36
CA PRO A 17 -17.11 -40.37 -1.49
C PRO A 17 -17.76 -39.00 -1.30
N ILE A 18 -18.10 -38.67 -0.04
CA ILE A 18 -18.45 -37.31 0.37
C ILE A 18 -17.53 -36.43 -0.46
N GLN A 19 -18.07 -35.52 -1.27
CA GLN A 19 -17.26 -34.63 -2.09
C GLN A 19 -16.23 -33.99 -1.17
N THR A 20 -15.02 -34.55 -1.11
CA THR A 20 -13.92 -33.99 -0.37
C THR A 20 -13.58 -32.78 -1.18
N MET A 21 -14.07 -31.62 -0.73
CA MET A 21 -13.57 -30.37 -1.24
C MET A 21 -12.06 -30.46 -1.09
N ALA A 22 -11.36 -30.45 -2.22
CA ALA A 22 -9.91 -30.44 -2.20
C ALA A 22 -9.51 -29.05 -1.68
N TYR A 23 -9.19 -28.97 -0.39
CA TYR A 23 -8.63 -27.78 0.20
C TYR A 23 -7.27 -27.49 -0.43
N THR A 24 -6.93 -26.21 -0.56
CA THR A 24 -5.60 -25.80 -1.04
C THR A 24 -4.83 -25.10 0.07
N VAL A 25 -3.51 -25.29 0.10
CA VAL A 25 -2.65 -24.55 1.04
C VAL A 25 -2.79 -23.05 0.78
N GLY A 26 -3.02 -22.29 1.85
CA GLY A 26 -3.29 -20.84 1.78
C GLY A 26 -4.77 -20.47 1.66
N GLU A 27 -5.66 -21.44 1.39
CA GLU A 27 -7.11 -21.21 1.37
C GLU A 27 -7.61 -20.70 2.72
N THR A 28 -8.52 -19.72 2.69
CA THR A 28 -9.20 -19.24 3.90
C THR A 28 -10.54 -19.95 4.06
N ILE A 29 -10.69 -20.66 5.18
CA ILE A 29 -11.92 -21.37 5.55
C ILE A 29 -12.58 -20.66 6.74
N TRP A 30 -13.90 -20.59 6.71
CA TRP A 30 -14.70 -20.05 7.82
C TRP A 30 -15.41 -21.19 8.52
N HIS A 31 -15.26 -21.27 9.84
CA HIS A 31 -16.04 -22.15 10.69
C HIS A 31 -16.67 -21.31 11.79
N GLU A 32 -17.99 -21.24 11.79
CA GLU A 32 -18.77 -20.29 12.60
C GLU A 32 -18.29 -18.84 12.38
N ASP A 33 -17.85 -18.18 13.46
CA ASP A 33 -17.32 -16.82 13.50
C ASP A 33 -15.82 -16.74 13.25
N PHE A 34 -15.12 -17.87 13.11
CA PHE A 34 -13.66 -17.93 13.09
C PHE A 34 -13.15 -18.14 11.66
N ALA A 35 -12.12 -17.39 11.29
CA ALA A 35 -11.41 -17.56 10.02
C ALA A 35 -10.11 -18.33 10.25
N TYR A 36 -9.84 -19.29 9.37
CA TYR A 36 -8.62 -20.08 9.39
C TYR A 36 -7.96 -20.13 8.02
N ARG A 37 -6.63 -20.22 7.98
CA ARG A 37 -5.84 -20.46 6.77
C ARG A 37 -5.32 -21.89 6.76
N VAL A 38 -5.54 -22.62 5.67
CA VAL A 38 -5.05 -23.99 5.50
C VAL A 38 -3.53 -23.99 5.37
N LEU A 39 -2.84 -24.75 6.22
CA LEU A 39 -1.37 -24.87 6.23
C LEU A 39 -0.89 -26.17 5.61
N ASP A 40 -1.59 -27.27 5.90
CA ASP A 40 -1.23 -28.62 5.48
C ASP A 40 -2.52 -29.39 5.17
N ILE A 41 -2.64 -29.94 3.97
CA ILE A 41 -3.82 -30.68 3.50
C ILE A 41 -3.72 -32.20 3.74
N THR A 42 -2.55 -32.69 4.16
CA THR A 42 -2.32 -34.10 4.54
C THR A 42 -2.63 -34.29 6.01
N LYS A 43 -2.22 -33.32 6.85
CA LYS A 43 -2.49 -33.33 8.30
C LYS A 43 -3.70 -32.50 8.69
N PHE A 44 -4.26 -31.73 7.76
CA PHE A 44 -5.35 -30.78 8.00
C PHE A 44 -5.03 -29.77 9.10
N ASN A 45 -3.79 -29.27 9.12
CA ASN A 45 -3.39 -28.21 10.05
C ASN A 45 -3.81 -26.84 9.50
N VAL A 46 -4.27 -25.97 10.41
CA VAL A 46 -4.72 -24.63 10.07
C VAL A 46 -4.17 -23.56 11.02
N SER A 47 -4.07 -22.34 10.52
CA SER A 47 -3.78 -21.14 11.29
C SER A 47 -5.06 -20.38 11.57
N PHE A 48 -5.36 -20.03 12.83
CA PHE A 48 -6.42 -19.06 13.13
C PHE A 48 -5.95 -17.67 12.67
N ILE A 49 -6.75 -16.98 11.84
CA ILE A 49 -6.37 -15.69 11.22
C ILE A 49 -7.36 -14.55 11.49
N GLY A 50 -8.34 -14.75 12.37
CA GLY A 50 -9.28 -13.70 12.79
C GLY A 50 -10.71 -14.16 13.02
N VAL A 51 -11.60 -13.20 13.26
CA VAL A 51 -13.03 -13.44 13.50
C VAL A 51 -13.91 -12.57 12.59
N ARG A 52 -15.20 -12.89 12.49
CA ARG A 52 -16.20 -12.00 11.89
C ARG A 52 -16.30 -10.71 12.71
N ASP A 53 -16.56 -9.58 12.05
CA ASP A 53 -16.74 -8.28 12.72
C ASP A 53 -17.87 -8.29 13.76
N THR A 54 -18.84 -9.21 13.64
CA THR A 54 -19.93 -9.42 14.60
C THR A 54 -19.49 -10.08 15.90
N LYS A 55 -18.32 -10.73 15.94
CA LYS A 55 -17.79 -11.39 17.13
C LYS A 55 -17.15 -10.36 18.04
N SER A 56 -17.49 -10.40 19.32
CA SER A 56 -16.97 -9.47 20.34
C SER A 56 -16.73 -10.19 21.67
N GLY A 57 -15.91 -9.57 22.53
CA GLY A 57 -15.61 -10.07 23.86
C GLY A 57 -14.52 -11.13 23.89
N ALA A 58 -14.64 -12.08 24.84
CA ALA A 58 -13.69 -13.16 25.01
C ALA A 58 -13.89 -14.27 23.97
N ILE A 59 -12.79 -14.84 23.48
CA ILE A 59 -12.82 -16.01 22.59
C ILE A 59 -11.94 -17.14 23.12
N ASN A 60 -12.36 -18.36 22.82
CA ASN A 60 -11.56 -19.56 23.01
C ASN A 60 -11.22 -20.11 21.62
N VAL A 61 -9.94 -20.13 21.27
CA VAL A 61 -9.51 -20.75 20.01
C VAL A 61 -9.62 -22.27 20.19
N PRO A 62 -10.36 -22.99 19.33
CA PRO A 62 -10.53 -24.44 19.50
C PRO A 62 -9.26 -25.19 19.12
N GLU A 63 -9.03 -26.36 19.74
CA GLU A 63 -7.94 -27.28 19.36
C GLU A 63 -8.11 -27.82 17.94
N GLN A 64 -9.36 -28.09 17.57
CA GLN A 64 -9.75 -28.65 16.29
C GLN A 64 -11.23 -28.35 16.01
N PHE A 65 -11.65 -28.48 14.76
CA PHE A 65 -13.05 -28.43 14.39
C PHE A 65 -13.35 -29.35 13.20
N ASN A 66 -14.60 -29.77 13.08
CA ASN A 66 -15.08 -30.56 11.95
C ASN A 66 -15.72 -29.64 10.91
N ASP A 67 -15.39 -29.81 9.63
CA ASP A 67 -15.96 -29.02 8.54
C ASP A 67 -17.40 -29.40 8.17
N GLY A 68 -17.98 -30.39 8.85
CA GLY A 68 -19.31 -30.95 8.57
C GLY A 68 -19.34 -31.88 7.35
N LYS A 69 -18.18 -32.15 6.74
CA LYS A 69 -18.00 -32.93 5.51
C LYS A 69 -16.98 -34.07 5.68
N GLY A 70 -16.60 -34.37 6.93
CA GLY A 70 -15.72 -35.48 7.25
C GLY A 70 -14.24 -35.12 7.35
N THR A 71 -13.89 -33.83 7.27
CA THR A 71 -12.52 -33.36 7.54
C THR A 71 -12.46 -32.76 8.95
N ILE A 72 -11.49 -33.21 9.74
CA ILE A 72 -11.17 -32.59 11.03
C ILE A 72 -9.92 -31.75 10.82
N PHE A 73 -10.05 -30.45 11.06
CA PHE A 73 -8.92 -29.53 11.02
C PHE A 73 -8.34 -29.34 12.41
N HIS A 74 -7.02 -29.33 12.52
CA HIS A 74 -6.28 -29.10 13.76
C HIS A 74 -5.72 -27.68 13.76
N VAL A 75 -6.03 -26.90 14.78
CA VAL A 75 -5.55 -25.52 14.90
C VAL A 75 -4.18 -25.55 15.59
N THR A 76 -3.13 -25.30 14.82
CA THR A 76 -1.74 -25.42 15.28
C THR A 76 -0.98 -24.11 15.24
N GLU A 77 -1.53 -23.08 14.61
CA GLU A 77 -0.89 -21.78 14.48
C GLU A 77 -1.91 -20.66 14.76
N ILE A 78 -1.45 -19.58 15.36
CA ILE A 78 -2.13 -18.29 15.35
C ILE A 78 -1.40 -17.42 14.34
N GLY A 79 -2.11 -16.83 13.40
CA GLY A 79 -1.56 -15.91 12.41
C GLY A 79 -2.41 -14.65 12.28
N GLY A 80 -2.03 -13.83 11.32
CA GLY A 80 -2.71 -12.58 10.97
C GLY A 80 -2.86 -12.42 9.46
N GLY A 81 -3.21 -11.20 9.05
CA GLY A 81 -3.48 -10.87 7.64
C GLY A 81 -4.75 -11.53 7.09
N GLY A 82 -5.63 -12.01 7.96
CA GLY A 82 -6.98 -12.47 7.64
C GLY A 82 -8.03 -11.44 8.07
N ALA A 83 -9.05 -11.89 8.80
CA ALA A 83 -10.04 -11.00 9.39
C ALA A 83 -9.49 -10.30 10.65
N LYS A 84 -10.03 -9.12 10.99
CA LYS A 84 -9.53 -8.33 12.12
C LYS A 84 -10.20 -8.76 13.42
N CYS A 85 -9.53 -8.54 14.56
CA CYS A 85 -10.02 -8.90 15.90
C CYS A 85 -10.42 -7.67 16.72
N LYS A 86 -10.91 -6.60 16.07
CA LYS A 86 -11.14 -5.26 16.67
C LYS A 86 -11.96 -5.25 17.96
N ASN A 87 -12.93 -6.17 18.06
CA ASN A 87 -13.88 -6.23 19.17
C ASN A 87 -13.54 -7.31 20.21
N ILE A 88 -12.38 -7.97 20.06
CA ILE A 88 -11.95 -9.04 20.96
C ILE A 88 -11.17 -8.46 22.14
N THR A 89 -11.53 -8.89 23.34
CA THR A 89 -10.99 -8.37 24.61
C THR A 89 -10.20 -9.40 25.42
N ALA A 90 -10.37 -10.69 25.13
CA ALA A 90 -9.62 -11.78 25.77
C ALA A 90 -9.52 -12.97 24.82
N VAL A 91 -8.42 -13.72 24.93
CA VAL A 91 -8.15 -14.91 24.12
C VAL A 91 -7.61 -16.03 24.97
N THR A 92 -8.23 -17.21 24.87
CA THR A 92 -7.68 -18.46 25.40
C THR A 92 -7.07 -19.27 24.25
N LEU A 93 -5.82 -19.67 24.41
CA LEU A 93 -5.09 -20.51 23.44
C LEU A 93 -5.08 -21.97 23.88
N PRO A 94 -5.34 -22.91 22.96
CA PRO A 94 -5.21 -24.33 23.25
C PRO A 94 -3.76 -24.79 23.24
N GLU A 95 -3.49 -25.96 23.85
CA GLU A 95 -2.15 -26.57 23.84
C GLU A 95 -1.75 -27.10 22.45
N THR A 96 -2.65 -27.16 21.47
CA THR A 96 -2.29 -27.54 20.08
C THR A 96 -1.49 -26.46 19.36
N ILE A 97 -1.44 -25.23 19.87
CA ILE A 97 -0.71 -24.13 19.23
C ILE A 97 0.79 -24.35 19.37
N GLU A 98 1.46 -24.43 18.23
CA GLU A 98 2.92 -24.55 18.13
C GLU A 98 3.60 -23.26 17.68
N LYS A 99 2.86 -22.38 16.98
CA LYS A 99 3.42 -21.16 16.38
C LYS A 99 2.49 -19.94 16.51
N LEU A 100 3.08 -18.79 16.79
CA LEU A 100 2.49 -17.47 16.60
C LEU A 100 3.19 -16.79 15.42
N GLY A 101 2.47 -16.66 14.31
CA GLY A 101 2.88 -16.03 13.05
C GLY A 101 2.63 -14.52 13.01
N ASP A 102 2.76 -13.90 11.84
CA ASP A 102 2.68 -12.45 11.68
C ASP A 102 1.34 -11.85 12.14
N ALA A 103 1.36 -10.71 12.83
CA ALA A 103 0.17 -9.92 13.17
C ALA A 103 -0.97 -10.69 13.85
N CYS A 104 -0.64 -11.58 14.79
CA CYS A 104 -1.61 -12.26 15.65
C CYS A 104 -2.57 -11.25 16.30
N PHE A 105 -3.86 -11.58 16.28
CA PHE A 105 -4.92 -10.77 16.90
C PHE A 105 -4.93 -9.30 16.46
N GLY A 106 -4.67 -9.04 15.18
CA GLY A 106 -4.65 -7.69 14.63
C GLY A 106 -5.85 -6.83 15.05
N ASP A 107 -5.57 -5.62 15.52
CA ASP A 107 -6.49 -4.62 16.07
C ASP A 107 -7.20 -5.01 17.39
N ALA A 108 -6.91 -6.17 17.99
CA ALA A 108 -7.51 -6.56 19.27
C ALA A 108 -6.95 -5.77 20.46
N ASN A 109 -7.78 -5.55 21.48
CA ASN A 109 -7.38 -4.91 22.73
C ASN A 109 -7.45 -5.94 23.86
N ILE A 110 -6.42 -6.79 23.94
CA ILE A 110 -6.37 -7.91 24.87
C ILE A 110 -5.57 -7.47 26.11
N ALA A 111 -6.12 -7.72 27.30
CA ALA A 111 -5.47 -7.37 28.56
C ALA A 111 -4.36 -8.35 28.95
N GLU A 112 -4.63 -9.65 28.83
CA GLU A 112 -3.72 -10.72 29.23
C GLU A 112 -3.71 -11.85 28.18
N LEU A 113 -2.56 -12.49 28.01
CA LEU A 113 -2.41 -13.63 27.11
C LEU A 113 -1.49 -14.67 27.74
N THR A 114 -1.94 -15.92 27.80
CA THR A 114 -1.12 -17.04 28.25
C THR A 114 -0.54 -17.78 27.06
N ILE A 115 0.78 -17.97 27.03
CA ILE A 115 1.49 -18.75 26.00
C ILE A 115 1.54 -20.23 26.44
N PRO A 116 0.89 -21.15 25.70
CA PRO A 116 0.84 -22.58 26.01
C PRO A 116 2.21 -23.27 25.94
N LYS A 117 2.31 -24.50 26.48
CA LYS A 117 3.59 -25.20 26.65
C LYS A 117 4.21 -25.62 25.32
N ASN A 118 3.36 -25.86 24.31
CA ASN A 118 3.74 -26.41 23.02
C ASN A 118 4.15 -25.34 21.99
N VAL A 119 4.06 -24.05 22.34
CA VAL A 119 4.52 -22.97 21.47
C VAL A 119 6.04 -23.02 21.35
N LYS A 120 6.50 -23.31 20.14
CA LYS A 120 7.92 -23.44 19.74
C LYS A 120 8.43 -22.21 19.02
N THR A 121 7.54 -21.46 18.35
CA THR A 121 7.92 -20.32 17.52
C THR A 121 6.99 -19.14 17.75
N ILE A 122 7.58 -17.98 18.00
CA ILE A 122 6.90 -16.68 17.96
C ILE A 122 7.72 -15.84 16.99
N VAL A 123 7.15 -15.49 15.84
CA VAL A 123 7.87 -14.64 14.89
C VAL A 123 7.99 -13.21 15.43
N HIS A 124 9.01 -12.46 15.02
CA HIS A 124 9.31 -11.12 15.55
C HIS A 124 8.17 -10.11 15.35
N SER A 125 7.36 -10.32 14.30
CA SER A 125 6.19 -9.53 13.91
C SER A 125 4.88 -10.01 14.55
N ALA A 126 4.90 -11.01 15.44
CA ALA A 126 3.67 -11.63 15.94
C ALA A 126 2.69 -10.63 16.56
N PHE A 127 3.20 -9.64 17.29
CA PHE A 127 2.37 -8.65 17.99
C PHE A 127 2.49 -7.24 17.41
N TYR A 128 2.86 -7.08 16.13
CA TYR A 128 3.13 -5.74 15.59
C TYR A 128 1.84 -4.91 15.39
N ASN A 129 0.72 -5.56 15.06
CA ASN A 129 -0.56 -4.91 14.72
C ASN A 129 -1.66 -5.17 15.77
N ILE A 130 -1.32 -5.65 16.97
CA ILE A 130 -2.29 -5.73 18.06
C ILE A 130 -2.59 -4.32 18.58
N GLY A 131 -3.84 -4.02 18.94
CA GLY A 131 -4.24 -2.69 19.41
C GLY A 131 -3.54 -2.31 20.72
N THR A 132 -3.59 -3.21 21.71
CA THR A 132 -2.82 -3.11 22.95
C THR A 132 -2.05 -4.39 23.20
N LYS A 133 -0.75 -4.30 23.49
CA LYS A 133 0.05 -5.47 23.86
C LYS A 133 -0.39 -5.97 25.24
N PRO A 134 -0.81 -7.24 25.34
CA PRO A 134 -1.27 -7.80 26.60
C PRO A 134 -0.11 -8.01 27.56
N LYS A 135 -0.45 -8.15 28.84
CA LYS A 135 0.42 -8.81 29.82
C LYS A 135 0.56 -10.28 29.45
N ILE A 136 1.78 -10.74 29.19
CA ILE A 136 2.03 -12.12 28.75
C ILE A 136 2.45 -12.98 29.93
N THR A 137 1.81 -14.14 30.07
CA THR A 137 2.25 -15.20 30.98
C THR A 137 2.67 -16.42 30.16
N VAL A 138 3.90 -16.90 30.33
CA VAL A 138 4.35 -18.14 29.72
C VAL A 138 4.16 -19.29 30.72
N THR A 139 3.48 -20.35 30.30
CA THR A 139 3.27 -21.55 31.12
C THR A 139 4.60 -22.21 31.50
N SER A 140 4.70 -22.74 32.72
CA SER A 140 5.96 -23.29 33.28
C SER A 140 6.58 -24.43 32.46
N GLY A 141 5.76 -25.17 31.71
CA GLY A 141 6.20 -26.27 30.84
C GLY A 141 6.76 -25.83 29.48
N ASN A 142 6.65 -24.56 29.09
CA ASN A 142 7.16 -24.10 27.81
C ASN A 142 8.71 -24.15 27.78
N GLN A 143 9.25 -24.77 26.73
CA GLN A 143 10.70 -25.00 26.57
C GLN A 143 11.43 -23.86 25.84
N HIS A 144 10.72 -22.91 25.23
CA HIS A 144 11.27 -21.95 24.27
C HIS A 144 11.13 -20.49 24.70
N PHE A 145 10.15 -20.18 25.56
CA PHE A 145 9.85 -18.81 25.98
C PHE A 145 9.77 -18.69 27.50
N ALA A 146 9.86 -17.45 27.98
CA ALA A 146 9.68 -17.07 29.37
C ALA A 146 8.94 -15.73 29.46
N SER A 147 8.35 -15.45 30.63
CA SER A 147 7.83 -14.12 30.96
C SER A 147 8.25 -13.70 32.36
N ASP A 148 8.44 -12.40 32.56
CA ASP A 148 8.69 -11.83 33.88
C ASP A 148 7.39 -11.45 34.62
N ALA A 149 7.52 -10.96 35.86
CA ALA A 149 6.37 -10.55 36.69
C ALA A 149 5.57 -9.38 36.10
N ASN A 150 6.21 -8.57 35.25
CA ASN A 150 5.59 -7.47 34.53
C ASN A 150 4.85 -7.95 33.27
N GLY A 151 5.02 -9.21 32.89
CA GLY A 151 4.42 -9.83 31.71
C GLY A 151 5.14 -9.50 30.41
N CYS A 152 6.43 -9.15 30.46
CA CYS A 152 7.25 -9.04 29.27
C CYS A 152 7.58 -10.45 28.76
N LEU A 153 7.58 -10.64 27.44
CA LEU A 153 7.83 -11.91 26.78
C LEU A 153 9.26 -11.99 26.25
N TYR A 154 9.95 -13.06 26.62
CA TYR A 154 11.33 -13.32 26.24
C TYR A 154 11.51 -14.71 25.62
N SER A 155 12.66 -14.93 24.98
CA SER A 155 13.20 -16.29 24.80
C SER A 155 13.43 -16.97 26.16
N LYS A 156 13.53 -18.30 26.17
CA LYS A 156 13.71 -19.09 27.42
C LYS A 156 14.94 -18.68 28.21
N ASP A 157 16.02 -18.34 27.52
CA ASP A 157 17.29 -17.90 28.09
C ASP A 157 17.33 -16.39 28.39
N MET A 158 16.22 -15.68 28.21
CA MET A 158 16.04 -14.23 28.43
C MET A 158 16.88 -13.33 27.51
N LYS A 159 17.55 -13.88 26.49
CA LYS A 159 18.41 -13.10 25.57
C LYS A 159 17.65 -12.31 24.53
N GLU A 160 16.39 -12.64 24.27
CA GLU A 160 15.59 -11.98 23.25
C GLU A 160 14.33 -11.39 23.87
N LEU A 161 14.02 -10.13 23.56
CA LEU A 161 12.81 -9.45 23.99
C LEU A 161 11.83 -9.30 22.82
N TYR A 162 10.66 -9.94 22.95
CA TYR A 162 9.62 -9.96 21.92
C TYR A 162 8.50 -8.95 22.20
N SER A 163 8.15 -8.74 23.47
CA SER A 163 6.98 -7.93 23.80
C SER A 163 7.02 -7.37 25.21
N VAL A 164 6.67 -6.09 25.34
CA VAL A 164 6.41 -5.41 26.60
C VAL A 164 4.94 -4.98 26.62
N PRO A 165 4.20 -5.20 27.72
CA PRO A 165 2.78 -4.86 27.80
C PRO A 165 2.55 -3.35 27.63
N SER A 166 1.52 -2.97 26.87
CA SER A 166 1.19 -1.55 26.67
C SER A 166 0.78 -0.86 27.98
N ALA A 167 0.21 -1.61 28.93
CA ALA A 167 -0.25 -1.10 30.22
C ALA A 167 0.84 -1.04 31.32
N LEU A 168 2.11 -1.34 31.02
CA LEU A 168 3.18 -1.45 32.01
C LEU A 168 3.35 -0.20 32.90
N ASN A 169 3.25 1.00 32.31
CA ASN A 169 3.37 2.30 32.99
C ASN A 169 4.56 2.44 33.96
N PRO A 170 5.81 2.51 33.44
CA PRO A 170 7.00 2.58 34.28
C PRO A 170 6.98 3.79 35.23
N ALA A 171 7.28 3.57 36.51
CA ALA A 171 7.33 4.64 37.51
C ALA A 171 8.36 5.72 37.12
N GLY A 172 7.95 6.98 37.15
CA GLY A 172 8.79 8.10 36.71
C GLY A 172 9.04 8.16 35.19
N GLY A 173 8.44 7.24 34.43
CA GLY A 173 8.55 7.14 32.98
C GLY A 173 9.80 6.45 32.45
N THR A 174 10.66 5.92 33.33
CA THR A 174 11.89 5.22 32.93
C THR A 174 11.69 3.71 32.99
N TYR A 175 11.96 3.02 31.88
CA TYR A 175 12.00 1.56 31.84
C TYR A 175 13.42 1.07 31.60
N ASN A 176 13.86 0.14 32.44
CA ASN A 176 15.14 -0.55 32.30
C ASN A 176 14.88 -1.93 31.69
N VAL A 177 15.41 -2.15 30.48
CA VAL A 177 15.38 -3.48 29.86
C VAL A 177 16.23 -4.43 30.69
N ASN A 178 15.78 -5.68 30.83
CA ASN A 178 16.53 -6.72 31.54
C ASN A 178 17.96 -6.83 30.98
N GLU A 179 18.96 -6.83 31.86
CA GLU A 179 20.38 -6.78 31.48
C GLU A 179 20.85 -8.01 30.68
N SER A 180 20.15 -9.14 30.78
CA SER A 180 20.46 -10.36 30.03
C SER A 180 20.00 -10.30 28.57
N VAL A 181 19.17 -9.31 28.20
CA VAL A 181 18.68 -9.16 26.82
C VAL A 181 19.82 -8.73 25.91
N GLU A 182 20.02 -9.47 24.83
CA GLU A 182 20.99 -9.19 23.77
C GLU A 182 20.30 -8.72 22.48
N ASN A 183 19.04 -9.12 22.25
CA ASN A 183 18.29 -8.85 21.01
C ASN A 183 16.90 -8.25 21.30
N ILE A 184 16.51 -7.19 20.58
CA ILE A 184 15.18 -6.56 20.70
C ILE A 184 14.52 -6.48 19.32
N TYR A 185 13.27 -6.94 19.23
CA TYR A 185 12.56 -7.12 17.96
C TYR A 185 11.43 -6.10 17.72
N TYR A 186 10.89 -6.10 16.50
CA TYR A 186 9.88 -5.15 16.04
C TYR A 186 8.72 -4.96 17.03
N SER A 187 8.32 -3.69 17.20
CA SER A 187 7.18 -3.33 18.03
C SER A 187 7.30 -3.76 19.50
N ALA A 188 8.48 -4.16 20.00
CA ALA A 188 8.64 -4.65 21.38
C ALA A 188 7.93 -3.75 22.40
N PHE A 189 8.06 -2.43 22.25
CA PHE A 189 7.44 -1.38 23.06
C PHE A 189 6.28 -0.67 22.32
N HIS A 190 5.26 -1.42 21.91
CA HIS A 190 4.07 -0.85 21.25
C HIS A 190 3.18 -0.11 22.24
N GLN A 191 2.99 1.20 22.04
CA GLN A 191 2.08 2.03 22.83
C GLN A 191 2.19 1.81 24.34
N VAL A 192 3.42 1.69 24.86
CA VAL A 192 3.65 1.53 26.30
C VAL A 192 3.36 2.85 27.00
N ALA A 193 2.27 2.90 27.76
CA ALA A 193 1.80 4.09 28.45
C ALA A 193 2.89 4.64 29.37
N GLY A 194 3.12 5.96 29.33
CA GLY A 194 4.04 6.63 30.25
C GLY A 194 5.52 6.33 30.03
N LEU A 195 5.89 5.54 29.01
CA LEU A 195 7.30 5.27 28.69
C LEU A 195 7.96 6.51 28.07
N ARG A 196 8.68 7.27 28.89
CA ARG A 196 9.41 8.49 28.50
C ARG A 196 10.89 8.22 28.22
N LYS A 197 11.49 7.28 28.94
CA LYS A 197 12.90 6.91 28.79
C LYS A 197 13.09 5.40 28.72
N LEU A 198 13.85 4.94 27.74
CA LEU A 198 14.19 3.52 27.57
C LEU A 198 15.69 3.29 27.77
N VAL A 199 16.04 2.62 28.87
CA VAL A 199 17.42 2.22 29.17
C VAL A 199 17.66 0.83 28.57
N LEU A 200 18.53 0.78 27.57
CA LEU A 200 18.92 -0.43 26.84
C LEU A 200 19.96 -1.24 27.64
N PRO A 201 20.06 -2.56 27.41
CA PRO A 201 21.06 -3.38 28.08
C PRO A 201 22.46 -3.07 27.55
N LYS A 202 23.46 -3.00 28.45
CA LYS A 202 24.84 -2.61 28.12
C LYS A 202 25.54 -3.55 27.11
N ASP A 203 25.09 -4.80 27.03
CA ASP A 203 25.63 -5.85 26.15
C ASP A 203 24.72 -6.15 24.94
N LEU A 204 23.84 -5.19 24.58
CA LEU A 204 22.95 -5.27 23.42
C LEU A 204 23.74 -5.58 22.13
N LYS A 205 23.31 -6.62 21.41
CA LYS A 205 23.91 -7.11 20.15
C LYS A 205 23.06 -6.80 18.93
N TYR A 206 21.73 -6.87 19.06
CA TYR A 206 20.83 -6.70 17.92
C TYR A 206 19.59 -5.88 18.25
N ILE A 207 19.26 -4.94 17.36
CA ILE A 207 17.95 -4.30 17.28
C ILE A 207 17.45 -4.47 15.87
N GLU A 208 16.21 -4.91 15.76
CA GLU A 208 15.48 -4.97 14.50
C GLU A 208 15.07 -3.56 14.05
N ILE A 209 15.37 -3.18 12.80
CA ILE A 209 15.19 -1.82 12.27
C ILE A 209 14.21 -1.84 11.10
N GLY A 210 13.27 -0.90 11.07
CA GLY A 210 12.31 -0.78 9.97
C GLY A 210 10.91 -0.48 10.47
N PHE A 211 9.92 -1.04 9.77
CA PHE A 211 8.51 -0.86 10.10
C PHE A 211 7.90 -2.12 10.74
N PRO A 212 7.29 -2.01 11.93
CA PRO A 212 7.34 -0.85 12.84
C PRO A 212 8.72 -0.74 13.51
N THR A 213 9.03 0.40 14.15
CA THR A 213 10.26 0.50 14.96
C THR A 213 10.15 -0.41 16.21
N ILE A 214 11.23 -0.55 17.01
CA ILE A 214 11.15 -1.25 18.31
C ILE A 214 10.28 -0.51 19.33
N THR A 215 10.11 0.81 19.18
CA THR A 215 9.38 1.69 20.09
C THR A 215 8.31 2.49 19.35
N PRO A 216 7.27 1.87 18.78
CA PRO A 216 6.15 2.59 18.19
C PRO A 216 5.22 3.11 19.30
N THR A 217 5.81 3.83 20.25
CA THR A 217 5.14 4.53 21.34
C THR A 217 5.31 6.03 21.14
N ASP A 218 4.34 6.74 21.68
CA ASP A 218 4.11 8.14 21.41
C ASP A 218 4.66 9.06 22.51
N ASP A 219 5.13 8.47 23.62
CA ASP A 219 5.60 9.16 24.81
C ASP A 219 7.13 9.12 24.99
N LEU A 220 7.86 8.34 24.17
CA LEU A 220 9.31 8.17 24.35
C LEU A 220 10.08 9.43 23.96
N GLU A 221 10.85 9.97 24.89
CA GLU A 221 11.64 11.19 24.79
C GLU A 221 13.14 10.91 24.57
N GLU A 222 13.67 9.83 25.15
CA GLU A 222 15.08 9.46 25.03
C GLU A 222 15.35 7.96 25.19
N PHE A 223 16.39 7.49 24.50
CA PHE A 223 17.09 6.24 24.82
C PHE A 223 18.24 6.53 25.78
N GLU A 224 18.68 5.51 26.51
CA GLU A 224 19.95 5.49 27.23
C GLU A 224 20.65 4.15 27.01
N LEU A 225 21.98 4.16 26.91
CA LEU A 225 22.80 2.95 26.89
C LEU A 225 23.88 3.09 27.97
N PRO A 226 23.86 2.26 29.02
CA PRO A 226 24.85 2.30 30.10
C PRO A 226 26.27 2.02 29.61
N THR A 227 27.26 2.65 30.23
CA THR A 227 28.69 2.44 29.95
C THR A 227 29.19 1.09 30.47
N GLY A 228 30.30 0.58 29.91
CA GLY A 228 31.02 -0.58 30.44
C GLY A 228 30.50 -1.95 29.96
N GLY A 229 29.70 -1.99 28.90
CA GLY A 229 29.35 -3.22 28.18
C GLY A 229 30.04 -3.34 26.81
N ASN A 230 29.69 -4.38 26.06
CA ASN A 230 30.31 -4.73 24.78
C ASN A 230 29.42 -4.41 23.56
N SER A 231 28.49 -3.46 23.71
CA SER A 231 27.57 -3.08 22.64
C SER A 231 28.24 -2.21 21.57
N ASN A 232 27.94 -2.49 20.29
CA ASN A 232 28.32 -1.63 19.16
C ASN A 232 27.30 -0.49 18.92
N TYR A 233 26.28 -0.39 19.75
CA TYR A 233 25.31 0.71 19.72
C TYR A 233 25.83 1.88 20.55
N LYS A 234 25.28 3.06 20.27
CA LYS A 234 25.52 4.26 21.05
C LYS A 234 24.26 5.09 21.11
N VAL A 235 24.13 5.85 22.19
CA VAL A 235 23.09 6.86 22.34
C VAL A 235 23.75 8.22 22.30
N ILE A 236 23.32 9.08 21.38
CA ILE A 236 23.81 10.46 21.27
C ILE A 236 22.63 11.39 21.52
N ASN A 237 22.65 12.13 22.63
CA ASN A 237 21.58 13.08 23.01
C ASN A 237 20.17 12.44 23.02
N GLY A 238 20.08 11.21 23.53
CA GLY A 238 18.83 10.45 23.61
C GLY A 238 18.39 9.75 22.32
N VAL A 239 19.19 9.81 21.24
CA VAL A 239 18.91 9.17 19.95
C VAL A 239 19.75 7.90 19.80
N LEU A 240 19.13 6.79 19.38
CA LEU A 240 19.80 5.51 19.19
C LEU A 240 20.51 5.44 17.84
N CYS A 241 21.80 5.11 17.89
CA CYS A 241 22.67 4.93 16.72
C CYS A 241 23.46 3.63 16.82
N LYS A 242 24.01 3.17 15.70
CA LYS A 242 25.00 2.09 15.62
C LYS A 242 26.04 2.48 14.59
N ASP A 243 27.33 2.35 14.94
CA ASP A 243 28.43 2.79 14.08
C ASP A 243 28.23 4.25 13.59
N THR A 244 28.00 4.47 12.29
CA THR A 244 27.71 5.79 11.70
C THR A 244 26.26 5.96 11.26
N GLU A 245 25.35 5.10 11.72
CA GLU A 245 23.94 5.12 11.32
C GLU A 245 23.00 5.52 12.48
N LEU A 246 22.04 6.41 12.20
CA LEU A 246 20.92 6.73 13.09
C LEU A 246 19.82 5.67 12.92
N LEU A 247 19.45 5.00 14.01
CA LEU A 247 18.52 3.88 14.00
C LEU A 247 17.12 4.23 14.50
N ALA A 248 17.02 5.05 15.56
CA ALA A 248 15.72 5.45 16.11
C ALA A 248 15.79 6.81 16.81
N TYR A 249 14.94 7.73 16.35
CA TYR A 249 14.65 9.00 16.99
C TYR A 249 13.36 8.86 17.84
N PRO A 250 13.38 9.21 19.13
CA PRO A 250 12.20 9.11 19.99
C PRO A 250 11.06 10.04 19.56
N ARG A 251 9.81 9.53 19.48
CA ARG A 251 8.67 10.29 18.95
C ARG A 251 8.32 11.54 19.75
N ALA A 252 8.48 11.50 21.08
CA ALA A 252 8.16 12.58 21.99
C ALA A 252 9.37 13.48 22.32
N LYS A 253 10.55 13.21 21.74
CA LYS A 253 11.72 14.09 21.93
C LYS A 253 11.36 15.51 21.52
N THR A 254 11.62 16.45 22.41
CA THR A 254 11.06 17.82 22.37
C THR A 254 11.88 18.80 21.53
N ASP A 255 13.05 18.39 21.03
CA ASP A 255 13.89 19.18 20.14
C ASP A 255 13.07 19.65 18.92
N LYS A 256 12.91 20.97 18.80
CA LYS A 256 12.29 21.60 17.64
C LYS A 256 13.25 21.69 16.47
N ASP A 257 14.51 22.01 16.75
CA ASP A 257 15.58 22.15 15.78
C ASP A 257 16.60 21.05 16.02
N TYR A 258 16.60 20.04 15.15
CA TYR A 258 17.47 18.89 15.30
C TYR A 258 18.61 18.94 14.29
N LYS A 259 19.85 18.84 14.76
CA LYS A 259 21.01 18.61 13.90
C LYS A 259 21.47 17.19 14.06
N VAL A 260 21.57 16.45 12.95
CA VAL A 260 22.11 15.08 12.97
C VAL A 260 23.56 15.13 13.50
N PRO A 261 23.90 14.34 14.54
CA PRO A 261 25.20 14.43 15.20
C PRO A 261 26.39 14.21 14.27
N ASP A 262 27.52 14.80 14.62
CA ASP A 262 28.78 14.55 13.94
C ASP A 262 29.15 13.05 13.99
N GLY A 263 29.68 12.54 12.88
CA GLY A 263 30.05 11.12 12.73
C GLY A 263 28.89 10.21 12.32
N ILE A 264 27.66 10.73 12.19
CA ILE A 264 26.54 10.01 11.58
C ILE A 264 26.50 10.34 10.08
N THR A 265 26.58 9.30 9.25
CA THR A 265 26.65 9.37 7.79
C THR A 265 25.46 8.71 7.10
N SER A 266 24.62 7.93 7.82
CA SER A 266 23.39 7.38 7.27
C SER A 266 22.22 7.42 8.25
N ILE A 267 21.00 7.37 7.70
CA ILE A 267 19.76 7.25 8.48
C ILE A 267 19.02 6.00 8.02
N ALA A 268 18.73 5.09 8.94
CA ALA A 268 18.04 3.84 8.62
C ALA A 268 16.59 4.08 8.17
N ALA A 269 15.97 3.07 7.55
CA ALA A 269 14.55 3.14 7.17
C ALA A 269 13.67 3.29 8.43
N ARG A 270 12.70 4.21 8.42
CA ARG A 270 11.82 4.52 9.56
C ARG A 270 12.53 4.95 10.85
N ALA A 271 13.78 5.43 10.76
CA ALA A 271 14.52 5.85 11.95
C ALA A 271 13.91 7.10 12.60
N ILE A 272 13.39 8.05 11.81
CA ILE A 272 12.65 9.21 12.30
C ILE A 272 11.17 9.05 11.91
N ASP A 273 10.44 8.26 12.70
CA ASP A 273 9.05 7.89 12.43
C ASP A 273 8.08 8.62 13.38
N LYS A 274 7.21 9.47 12.82
CA LYS A 274 6.15 10.19 13.53
C LYS A 274 6.65 11.03 14.72
N CYS A 275 7.79 11.70 14.57
CA CYS A 275 8.24 12.65 15.57
C CYS A 275 7.23 13.80 15.73
N LYS A 276 6.96 14.20 16.98
CA LYS A 276 5.83 15.07 17.33
C LYS A 276 6.17 16.56 17.39
N PHE A 277 7.43 16.88 17.64
CA PHE A 277 7.85 18.24 18.00
C PHE A 277 8.88 18.85 17.05
N MET A 278 9.56 18.04 16.23
CA MET A 278 10.59 18.53 15.31
C MET A 278 9.97 19.44 14.24
N GLU A 279 10.46 20.67 14.19
CA GLU A 279 10.06 21.72 13.23
C GLU A 279 11.13 21.89 12.14
N THR A 280 12.41 21.73 12.48
CA THR A 280 13.52 21.78 11.51
C THR A 280 14.52 20.64 11.73
N ILE A 281 15.16 20.20 10.63
CA ILE A 281 16.28 19.25 10.68
C ILE A 281 17.44 19.70 9.78
N ASP A 282 18.66 19.68 10.33
CA ASP A 282 19.92 19.75 9.58
C ASP A 282 20.53 18.35 9.47
N LEU A 283 20.59 17.82 8.24
CA LEU A 283 21.12 16.49 7.95
C LEU A 283 22.65 16.42 8.03
N ASN A 284 23.34 17.56 8.23
CA ASN A 284 24.75 17.66 8.56
C ASN A 284 25.68 16.87 7.60
N LYS A 285 26.22 15.72 8.05
CA LYS A 285 27.19 14.88 7.33
C LYS A 285 26.59 13.59 6.77
N VAL A 286 25.26 13.46 6.76
CA VAL A 286 24.59 12.30 6.18
C VAL A 286 24.88 12.23 4.68
N THR A 287 25.40 11.10 4.20
CA THR A 287 25.60 10.85 2.76
C THR A 287 24.52 9.93 2.20
N LYS A 288 23.90 9.09 3.05
CA LYS A 288 22.91 8.10 2.64
C LYS A 288 21.60 8.19 3.43
N LEU A 289 20.50 8.27 2.71
CA LEU A 289 19.15 8.08 3.24
C LEU A 289 18.57 6.77 2.70
N ASN A 290 17.89 6.01 3.54
CA ASN A 290 17.13 4.83 3.14
C ASN A 290 15.67 5.21 2.85
N ASN A 291 14.93 4.31 2.21
CA ASN A 291 13.51 4.53 1.92
C ASN A 291 12.73 4.83 3.22
N THR A 292 11.95 5.90 3.25
CA THR A 292 11.21 6.37 4.43
C THR A 292 12.07 6.63 5.68
N SER A 293 13.33 7.06 5.53
CA SER A 293 14.18 7.47 6.67
C SER A 293 13.50 8.47 7.61
N ILE A 294 12.76 9.44 7.04
CA ILE A 294 11.92 10.36 7.79
C ILE A 294 10.47 10.16 7.31
N TYR A 295 9.61 9.75 8.23
CA TYR A 295 8.24 9.37 7.92
C TYR A 295 7.26 10.03 8.86
N GLY A 296 6.22 10.68 8.33
CA GLY A 296 5.09 11.17 9.13
C GLY A 296 5.47 12.20 10.18
N ALA A 297 6.55 12.96 9.98
CA ALA A 297 6.95 14.05 10.88
C ALA A 297 5.98 15.23 10.76
N LEU A 298 4.92 15.24 11.57
CA LEU A 298 3.74 16.10 11.38
C LEU A 298 3.99 17.60 11.63
N LYS A 299 5.14 17.97 12.18
CA LYS A 299 5.53 19.37 12.41
C LYS A 299 6.75 19.81 11.62
N LEU A 300 7.39 18.90 10.87
CA LEU A 300 8.63 19.19 10.18
C LEU A 300 8.38 20.11 8.98
N LYS A 301 8.88 21.34 9.07
CA LYS A 301 8.71 22.42 8.08
C LYS A 301 9.92 22.61 7.19
N THR A 302 11.12 22.39 7.73
CA THR A 302 12.38 22.67 7.01
C THR A 302 13.35 21.52 7.12
N ILE A 303 13.92 21.13 5.98
CA ILE A 303 15.04 20.19 5.91
C ILE A 303 16.23 20.89 5.25
N THR A 304 17.35 20.98 5.97
CA THR A 304 18.65 21.36 5.40
C THR A 304 19.34 20.10 4.92
N LEU A 305 19.58 20.02 3.61
CA LEU A 305 20.28 18.90 2.99
C LEU A 305 21.77 18.90 3.40
N PRO A 306 22.42 17.73 3.44
CA PRO A 306 23.84 17.63 3.69
C PRO A 306 24.63 17.87 2.40
N LYS A 307 25.89 18.30 2.55
CA LYS A 307 26.75 18.66 1.41
C LYS A 307 26.95 17.48 0.45
N ASP A 308 27.25 16.31 1.00
CA ASP A 308 27.69 15.14 0.25
C ASP A 308 26.58 14.07 0.10
N LEU A 309 25.31 14.48 0.13
CA LEU A 309 24.17 13.55 -0.07
C LEU A 309 24.30 12.84 -1.42
N GLU A 310 24.22 11.52 -1.41
CA GLU A 310 24.21 10.68 -2.59
C GLU A 310 22.84 10.72 -3.30
N LYS A 311 22.83 10.47 -4.61
CA LYS A 311 21.58 10.43 -5.40
C LYS A 311 20.85 9.10 -5.28
N ASP A 312 21.58 8.03 -5.00
CA ASP A 312 21.05 6.67 -5.01
C ASP A 312 20.14 6.46 -3.80
N ASN A 313 18.94 5.93 -4.04
CA ASN A 313 17.93 5.64 -3.02
C ASN A 313 17.41 6.84 -2.21
N VAL A 314 17.79 8.07 -2.58
CA VAL A 314 17.28 9.29 -1.92
C VAL A 314 15.77 9.46 -2.12
N VAL A 315 15.27 8.99 -3.26
CA VAL A 315 13.86 9.09 -3.64
C VAL A 315 12.99 8.25 -2.69
N GLY A 316 11.97 8.87 -2.11
CA GLY A 316 11.08 8.24 -1.13
C GLY A 316 11.57 8.31 0.32
N ALA A 317 12.82 8.72 0.58
CA ALA A 317 13.36 8.84 1.94
C ALA A 317 12.55 9.80 2.84
N ILE A 318 11.96 10.84 2.23
CA ILE A 318 11.25 11.93 2.92
C ILE A 318 9.86 12.21 2.33
N ALA A 319 9.37 11.37 1.41
CA ALA A 319 8.13 11.60 0.66
C ALA A 319 6.85 11.62 1.52
N SER A 320 6.92 11.11 2.76
CA SER A 320 5.79 11.07 3.69
C SER A 320 5.81 12.20 4.72
N CYS A 321 6.58 13.26 4.48
CA CYS A 321 6.64 14.46 5.32
C CYS A 321 5.81 15.59 4.68
N GLU A 322 4.51 15.58 4.94
CA GLU A 322 3.51 16.43 4.25
C GLU A 322 3.48 17.89 4.70
N TYR A 323 4.31 18.28 5.69
CA TYR A 323 4.32 19.61 6.28
C TYR A 323 5.54 20.47 5.88
N ILE A 324 6.42 19.95 5.01
CA ILE A 324 7.63 20.67 4.61
C ILE A 324 7.25 21.89 3.75
N GLU A 325 7.68 23.07 4.20
CA GLU A 325 7.48 24.36 3.56
C GLU A 325 8.67 24.69 2.62
N GLU A 326 9.89 24.27 2.99
CA GLU A 326 11.10 24.52 2.21
C GLU A 326 12.24 23.51 2.46
N TYR A 327 13.06 23.31 1.42
CA TYR A 327 14.38 22.67 1.53
C TYR A 327 15.49 23.71 1.53
N LYS A 328 16.57 23.47 2.29
CA LYS A 328 17.76 24.34 2.32
C LYS A 328 19.01 23.58 1.89
N ALA A 329 19.95 24.29 1.28
CA ALA A 329 21.31 23.81 1.09
C ALA A 329 22.19 24.24 2.29
N PRO A 330 23.24 23.47 2.62
CA PRO A 330 24.21 23.88 3.63
C PRO A 330 25.11 24.99 3.08
N ALA A 331 25.90 25.62 3.94
CA ALA A 331 26.93 26.57 3.50
C ALA A 331 27.89 25.91 2.47
N GLY A 332 28.10 26.56 1.33
CA GLY A 332 28.87 26.01 0.21
C GLY A 332 28.08 25.11 -0.76
N GLY A 333 26.79 24.88 -0.50
CA GLY A 333 25.90 24.09 -1.36
C GLY A 333 26.08 22.58 -1.24
N CYS A 334 25.20 21.82 -1.90
CA CYS A 334 25.33 20.38 -2.03
C CYS A 334 26.25 20.02 -3.22
N VAL A 335 26.85 18.84 -3.25
CA VAL A 335 27.65 18.34 -4.38
C VAL A 335 26.74 17.84 -5.50
N ASN A 336 25.73 17.04 -5.15
CA ASN A 336 24.88 16.33 -6.12
C ASN A 336 23.57 17.04 -6.46
N PHE A 337 23.16 17.99 -5.63
CA PHE A 337 21.86 18.65 -5.71
C PHE A 337 22.00 20.17 -5.84
N ASP A 338 21.02 20.76 -6.49
CA ASP A 338 20.78 22.19 -6.45
C ASP A 338 19.50 22.45 -5.65
N VAL A 339 19.57 23.39 -4.71
CA VAL A 339 18.40 23.83 -3.94
C VAL A 339 18.09 25.26 -4.32
N THR A 340 17.11 25.44 -5.19
CA THR A 340 16.65 26.75 -5.66
C THR A 340 15.19 26.93 -5.25
N ASP A 341 14.85 28.10 -4.71
CA ASP A 341 13.49 28.44 -4.24
C ASP A 341 12.89 27.40 -3.29
N GLY A 342 13.73 26.78 -2.47
CA GLY A 342 13.31 25.74 -1.53
C GLY A 342 12.94 24.40 -2.18
N ILE A 343 13.24 24.17 -3.47
CA ILE A 343 12.99 22.94 -4.21
C ILE A 343 14.33 22.25 -4.50
N VAL A 344 14.35 20.91 -4.45
CA VAL A 344 15.56 20.11 -4.69
C VAL A 344 15.58 19.57 -6.11
N TYR A 345 16.63 19.92 -6.84
CA TYR A 345 16.90 19.47 -8.20
C TYR A 345 18.23 18.73 -8.29
N SER A 346 18.48 18.04 -9.41
CA SER A 346 19.83 17.70 -9.83
C SER A 346 20.67 18.96 -10.06
N LYS A 347 22.01 18.85 -10.05
CA LYS A 347 22.91 20.00 -10.27
C LYS A 347 22.68 20.77 -11.56
N ASP A 348 22.35 20.07 -12.64
CA ASP A 348 22.02 20.65 -13.94
C ASP A 348 20.54 21.04 -14.06
N LYS A 349 19.75 20.87 -12.99
CA LYS A 349 18.31 21.12 -12.89
C LYS A 349 17.44 20.32 -13.86
N SER A 350 17.97 19.24 -14.44
CA SER A 350 17.25 18.35 -15.35
C SER A 350 16.30 17.38 -14.63
N VAL A 351 16.52 17.11 -13.35
CA VAL A 351 15.66 16.27 -12.51
C VAL A 351 15.13 17.07 -11.33
N LEU A 352 13.81 17.05 -11.10
CA LEU A 352 13.20 17.55 -9.87
C LEU A 352 12.99 16.38 -8.90
N TYR A 353 13.68 16.41 -7.76
CA TYR A 353 13.66 15.34 -6.76
C TYR A 353 12.62 15.57 -5.66
N PHE A 354 12.57 16.77 -5.09
CA PHE A 354 11.68 17.08 -3.97
C PHE A 354 11.09 18.48 -4.10
N PHE A 355 9.77 18.54 -4.20
CA PHE A 355 8.97 19.75 -4.07
C PHE A 355 8.36 19.79 -2.66
N PRO A 356 8.48 20.90 -1.90
CA PRO A 356 7.93 20.97 -0.55
C PRO A 356 6.39 20.89 -0.57
N PRO A 357 5.75 19.95 0.13
CA PRO A 357 4.30 19.77 0.08
C PRO A 357 3.47 20.98 0.54
N GLN A 358 4.03 21.83 1.40
CA GLN A 358 3.45 23.08 1.89
C GLN A 358 4.07 24.33 1.26
N LYS A 359 4.87 24.20 0.19
CA LYS A 359 5.45 25.37 -0.50
C LYS A 359 4.33 26.32 -0.89
N SER A 360 4.47 27.61 -0.55
CA SER A 360 3.54 28.64 -0.99
C SER A 360 3.52 28.75 -2.52
N VAL A 361 2.33 28.59 -3.10
CA VAL A 361 2.09 28.66 -4.56
C VAL A 361 1.07 29.77 -4.81
N SER A 362 1.46 30.76 -5.62
CA SER A 362 0.61 31.90 -5.94
C SER A 362 -0.70 31.45 -6.61
N ASN A 363 -1.83 31.79 -5.99
CA ASN A 363 -3.18 31.40 -6.43
C ASN A 363 -3.36 29.88 -6.66
N GLY A 364 -2.53 29.04 -6.04
CA GLY A 364 -2.53 27.58 -6.24
C GLY A 364 -2.10 27.13 -7.65
N LYS A 365 -1.58 28.03 -8.49
CA LYS A 365 -1.17 27.71 -9.87
C LYS A 365 0.34 27.52 -9.93
N TYR A 366 0.76 26.32 -10.34
CA TYR A 366 2.17 25.98 -10.44
C TYR A 366 2.52 25.45 -11.83
N THR A 367 3.57 26.01 -12.42
CA THR A 367 4.21 25.50 -13.63
C THR A 367 5.58 24.96 -13.26
N VAL A 368 5.86 23.70 -13.63
CA VAL A 368 7.19 23.12 -13.42
C VAL A 368 8.23 23.93 -14.20
N THR A 369 9.43 24.12 -13.64
CA THR A 369 10.51 24.88 -14.29
C THR A 369 10.91 24.24 -15.61
N SER A 370 11.11 25.05 -16.65
CA SER A 370 11.42 24.58 -18.01
C SER A 370 12.79 23.90 -18.19
N SER A 371 13.68 23.96 -17.20
CA SER A 371 14.94 23.19 -17.20
C SER A 371 14.72 21.70 -16.92
N VAL A 372 13.58 21.34 -16.33
CA VAL A 372 13.29 19.97 -15.89
C VAL A 372 12.94 19.09 -17.08
N LYS A 373 13.59 17.94 -17.15
CA LYS A 373 13.32 16.83 -18.08
C LYS A 373 12.60 15.66 -17.39
N THR A 374 12.96 15.38 -16.14
CA THR A 374 12.39 14.27 -15.37
C THR A 374 11.82 14.76 -14.07
N ILE A 375 10.59 14.35 -13.77
CA ILE A 375 9.97 14.52 -12.45
C ILE A 375 10.09 13.18 -11.73
N ALA A 376 10.94 13.14 -10.71
CA ALA A 376 11.31 11.90 -10.03
C ALA A 376 10.13 11.28 -9.25
N LYS A 377 10.27 9.99 -8.91
CA LYS A 377 9.29 9.28 -8.10
C LYS A 377 9.00 10.03 -6.79
N TYR A 378 7.74 10.16 -6.43
CA TYR A 378 7.25 10.93 -5.27
C TYR A 378 7.64 12.42 -5.18
N ALA A 379 8.12 13.06 -6.24
CA ALA A 379 8.67 14.41 -6.15
C ALA A 379 7.68 15.48 -5.61
N PHE A 380 6.38 15.33 -5.86
CA PHE A 380 5.30 16.20 -5.37
C PHE A 380 4.37 15.47 -4.40
N ALA A 381 4.81 14.35 -3.81
CA ALA A 381 3.96 13.52 -2.97
C ALA A 381 3.37 14.31 -1.77
N GLY A 382 2.06 14.19 -1.58
CA GLY A 382 1.35 14.85 -0.47
C GLY A 382 1.19 16.37 -0.61
N CYS A 383 1.55 16.96 -1.75
CA CYS A 383 1.44 18.41 -1.94
C CYS A 383 -0.01 18.89 -1.78
N SER A 384 -0.23 19.89 -0.93
CA SER A 384 -1.57 20.39 -0.62
C SER A 384 -1.80 21.83 -1.09
N THR A 385 -0.78 22.50 -1.66
CA THR A 385 -0.87 23.91 -2.05
C THR A 385 -1.20 24.13 -3.54
N ILE A 386 -0.99 23.11 -4.38
CA ILE A 386 -1.28 23.19 -5.82
C ILE A 386 -2.75 22.84 -6.10
N THR A 387 -3.45 23.75 -6.79
CA THR A 387 -4.80 23.55 -7.35
C THR A 387 -4.79 23.36 -8.86
N GLU A 388 -3.90 24.06 -9.58
CA GLU A 388 -3.72 23.91 -11.03
C GLU A 388 -2.24 23.63 -11.34
N LEU A 389 -1.97 22.56 -12.08
CA LEU A 389 -0.63 22.14 -12.46
C LEU A 389 -0.44 22.20 -13.97
N THR A 390 0.67 22.82 -14.39
CA THR A 390 1.13 22.84 -15.79
C THR A 390 2.53 22.23 -15.90
N ILE A 391 2.66 21.22 -16.77
CA ILE A 391 3.92 20.57 -17.12
C ILE A 391 4.45 21.17 -18.43
N PRO A 392 5.64 21.80 -18.43
CA PRO A 392 6.13 22.51 -19.59
C PRO A 392 6.68 21.57 -20.68
N THR A 393 6.88 22.11 -21.87
CA THR A 393 7.31 21.35 -23.07
C THR A 393 8.58 20.53 -22.92
N ASN A 394 9.51 20.91 -22.04
CA ASN A 394 10.81 20.25 -21.89
C ASN A 394 10.78 18.99 -21.02
N VAL A 395 9.69 18.73 -20.29
CA VAL A 395 9.58 17.49 -19.52
C VAL A 395 9.41 16.31 -20.49
N GLU A 396 10.23 15.28 -20.30
CA GLU A 396 10.30 14.07 -21.13
C GLU A 396 9.70 12.86 -20.38
N LYS A 397 9.84 12.81 -19.05
CA LYS A 397 9.44 11.66 -18.21
C LYS A 397 8.83 12.07 -16.87
N LEU A 398 7.72 11.40 -16.50
CA LEU A 398 7.13 11.44 -15.15
C LEU A 398 7.25 10.04 -14.53
N GLU A 399 7.94 9.94 -13.41
CA GLU A 399 8.17 8.65 -12.75
C GLU A 399 7.02 8.22 -11.84
N GLU A 400 7.10 6.96 -11.36
CA GLU A 400 6.07 6.32 -10.56
C GLU A 400 5.66 7.21 -9.38
N SER A 401 4.36 7.46 -9.21
CA SER A 401 3.85 8.24 -8.08
C SER A 401 4.42 9.66 -7.92
N ALA A 402 4.98 10.26 -8.98
CA ALA A 402 5.56 11.61 -8.97
C ALA A 402 4.65 12.68 -8.33
N PHE A 403 3.35 12.62 -8.58
CA PHE A 403 2.30 13.50 -8.06
C PHE A 403 1.29 12.71 -7.21
N ASN A 404 1.76 11.73 -6.44
CA ASN A 404 0.86 10.96 -5.58
C ASN A 404 0.26 11.83 -4.47
N ASN A 405 -1.04 11.74 -4.21
CA ASN A 405 -1.70 12.49 -3.14
C ASN A 405 -1.51 14.03 -3.25
N VAL A 406 -1.51 14.61 -4.46
CA VAL A 406 -1.62 16.07 -4.58
C VAL A 406 -3.06 16.48 -4.22
N TYR A 407 -3.30 16.71 -2.93
CA TYR A 407 -4.63 16.68 -2.30
C TYR A 407 -5.60 17.71 -2.86
N ASN A 408 -5.10 18.85 -3.32
CA ASN A 408 -5.92 19.98 -3.74
C ASN A 408 -5.93 20.25 -5.25
N MET A 409 -5.18 19.47 -6.05
CA MET A 409 -5.14 19.66 -7.50
C MET A 409 -6.50 19.34 -8.12
N THR A 410 -7.10 20.29 -8.83
CA THR A 410 -8.35 20.14 -9.57
C THR A 410 -8.13 20.03 -11.08
N LYS A 411 -7.03 20.59 -11.59
CA LYS A 411 -6.71 20.63 -13.02
C LYS A 411 -5.25 20.28 -13.29
N LEU A 412 -5.04 19.34 -14.22
CA LEU A 412 -3.74 18.99 -14.79
C LEU A 412 -3.69 19.37 -16.28
N SER A 413 -2.60 20.01 -16.69
CA SER A 413 -2.33 20.36 -18.09
C SER A 413 -0.86 20.17 -18.45
N PHE A 414 -0.61 19.95 -19.74
CA PHE A 414 0.71 19.96 -20.35
C PHE A 414 0.71 21.05 -21.41
N ASP A 415 1.85 21.71 -21.61
CA ASP A 415 2.01 22.66 -22.70
C ASP A 415 1.77 21.99 -24.06
N GLU A 416 1.34 22.78 -25.04
CA GLU A 416 1.28 22.34 -26.44
C GLU A 416 2.64 21.84 -26.91
N MET A 417 2.65 20.78 -27.73
CA MET A 417 3.89 20.13 -28.19
C MET A 417 4.77 19.61 -27.04
N SER A 418 4.15 19.22 -25.93
CA SER A 418 4.81 18.47 -24.85
C SER A 418 5.71 17.36 -25.40
N LYS A 419 6.86 17.15 -24.76
CA LYS A 419 7.82 16.06 -25.04
C LYS A 419 7.67 14.85 -24.11
N VAL A 420 6.68 14.86 -23.22
CA VAL A 420 6.43 13.75 -22.29
C VAL A 420 6.02 12.48 -23.04
N THR A 421 6.96 11.56 -23.21
CA THR A 421 6.71 10.26 -23.87
C THR A 421 6.35 9.16 -22.88
N THR A 422 6.70 9.35 -21.60
CA THR A 422 6.53 8.32 -20.56
C THR A 422 5.91 8.92 -19.30
N ILE A 423 4.82 8.31 -18.86
CA ILE A 423 4.18 8.57 -17.57
C ILE A 423 4.02 7.21 -16.87
N ASP A 424 4.78 7.00 -15.81
CA ASP A 424 4.83 5.72 -15.10
C ASP A 424 3.57 5.50 -14.23
N LYS A 425 3.43 4.27 -13.74
CA LYS A 425 2.29 3.82 -12.94
C LYS A 425 2.00 4.78 -11.78
N SER A 426 0.72 5.09 -11.60
CA SER A 426 0.21 5.97 -10.54
C SER A 426 0.91 7.34 -10.46
N ALA A 427 1.52 7.85 -11.53
CA ALA A 427 2.17 9.17 -11.51
C ALA A 427 1.26 10.27 -10.93
N PHE A 428 -0.06 10.20 -11.15
CA PHE A 428 -1.08 11.08 -10.55
C PHE A 428 -2.00 10.33 -9.59
N GLY A 429 -1.53 9.29 -8.92
CA GLY A 429 -2.36 8.45 -8.05
C GLY A 429 -2.90 9.21 -6.84
N TRP A 430 -4.13 8.90 -6.42
CA TRP A 430 -4.77 9.45 -5.22
C TRP A 430 -4.91 10.98 -5.21
N CYS A 431 -4.97 11.63 -6.38
CA CYS A 431 -5.33 13.05 -6.48
C CYS A 431 -6.85 13.22 -6.28
N GLN A 432 -7.30 13.22 -5.03
CA GLN A 432 -8.71 13.10 -4.65
C GLN A 432 -9.61 14.27 -5.11
N LYS A 433 -9.03 15.42 -5.49
CA LYS A 433 -9.77 16.57 -6.02
C LYS A 433 -9.60 16.79 -7.52
N LEU A 434 -8.80 15.97 -8.21
CA LEU A 434 -8.55 16.15 -9.64
C LEU A 434 -9.86 15.92 -10.40
N GLN A 435 -10.32 16.93 -11.14
CA GLN A 435 -11.57 16.92 -11.90
C GLN A 435 -11.31 16.86 -13.40
N GLN A 436 -10.27 17.56 -13.88
CA GLN A 436 -9.95 17.64 -15.29
C GLN A 436 -8.46 17.37 -15.53
N ALA A 437 -8.18 16.50 -16.50
CA ALA A 437 -6.84 16.29 -17.01
C ALA A 437 -6.79 16.46 -18.53
N THR A 438 -5.82 17.21 -19.03
CA THR A 438 -5.39 17.13 -20.43
C THR A 438 -4.09 16.35 -20.46
N LEU A 439 -3.97 15.34 -21.33
CA LEU A 439 -2.77 14.53 -21.48
C LEU A 439 -1.79 15.12 -22.51
N PRO A 440 -0.50 14.74 -22.49
CA PRO A 440 0.46 15.29 -23.46
C PRO A 440 0.32 14.66 -24.84
N SER A 441 0.53 15.45 -25.90
CA SER A 441 0.38 14.99 -27.29
C SER A 441 1.42 13.96 -27.73
N SER A 442 2.58 13.92 -27.09
CA SER A 442 3.67 12.97 -27.37
C SER A 442 3.48 11.59 -26.73
N LEU A 443 2.51 11.41 -25.84
CA LEU A 443 2.32 10.17 -25.11
C LEU A 443 1.88 9.06 -26.05
N THR A 444 2.58 7.93 -26.06
CA THR A 444 2.26 6.79 -26.93
C THR A 444 1.36 5.76 -26.26
N GLU A 445 1.34 5.71 -24.93
CA GLU A 445 0.57 4.72 -24.17
C GLU A 445 0.00 5.33 -22.89
N ILE A 446 -1.23 4.93 -22.51
CA ILE A 446 -1.83 5.29 -21.23
C ILE A 446 -2.04 4.03 -20.39
N GLY A 447 -1.35 3.94 -19.25
CA GLY A 447 -1.58 2.93 -18.21
C GLY A 447 -2.39 3.46 -17.03
N ASN A 448 -2.26 2.81 -15.87
CA ASN A 448 -2.90 3.21 -14.61
C ASN A 448 -2.24 4.46 -14.00
N ILE A 449 -2.31 5.60 -14.68
CA ILE A 449 -1.65 6.85 -14.24
C ILE A 449 -2.51 7.65 -13.24
N PHE A 450 -3.84 7.46 -13.24
CA PHE A 450 -4.82 8.13 -12.37
C PHE A 450 -5.45 7.23 -11.31
N THR A 451 -4.70 6.25 -10.80
CA THR A 451 -5.15 5.32 -9.76
C THR A 451 -5.84 6.06 -8.61
N SER A 452 -7.06 5.68 -8.25
CA SER A 452 -7.84 6.30 -7.16
C SER A 452 -8.05 7.82 -7.26
N CYS A 453 -8.06 8.40 -8.47
CA CYS A 453 -8.57 9.76 -8.68
C CYS A 453 -10.10 9.72 -8.80
N GLU A 454 -10.77 9.69 -7.65
CA GLU A 454 -12.20 9.40 -7.55
C GLU A 454 -13.11 10.53 -8.03
N LYS A 455 -12.59 11.76 -8.18
CA LYS A 455 -13.33 12.93 -8.69
C LYS A 455 -13.02 13.30 -10.13
N LEU A 456 -12.21 12.50 -10.83
CA LEU A 456 -11.81 12.80 -12.21
C LEU A 456 -13.03 12.64 -13.14
N GLU A 457 -13.49 13.75 -13.71
CA GLU A 457 -14.70 13.81 -14.54
C GLU A 457 -14.39 13.93 -16.03
N ILE A 458 -13.30 14.60 -16.39
CA ILE A 458 -12.97 14.93 -17.79
C ILE A 458 -11.51 14.59 -18.06
N ILE A 459 -11.29 13.77 -19.09
CA ILE A 459 -9.97 13.56 -19.70
C ILE A 459 -9.99 14.07 -21.14
N ASN A 460 -8.99 14.88 -21.50
CA ASN A 460 -8.79 15.38 -22.85
C ASN A 460 -7.50 14.82 -23.42
N ILE A 461 -7.62 14.16 -24.57
CA ILE A 461 -6.51 13.81 -25.46
C ILE A 461 -6.38 14.96 -26.47
N PRO A 462 -5.22 15.64 -26.54
CA PRO A 462 -5.04 16.81 -27.40
C PRO A 462 -5.05 16.42 -28.88
N ASN A 463 -5.20 17.42 -29.75
CA ASN A 463 -5.03 17.25 -31.19
C ASN A 463 -3.59 16.78 -31.52
N ASN A 464 -3.42 16.07 -32.63
CA ASN A 464 -2.14 15.48 -33.07
C ASN A 464 -1.52 14.54 -32.03
N SER A 465 -2.35 13.85 -31.24
CA SER A 465 -1.89 12.90 -30.23
C SER A 465 -1.23 11.67 -30.85
N LYS A 466 -0.07 11.28 -30.31
CA LYS A 466 0.70 10.09 -30.68
C LYS A 466 0.29 8.82 -29.91
N LEU A 467 -0.80 8.91 -29.15
CA LEU A 467 -1.34 7.80 -28.38
C LEU A 467 -1.65 6.63 -29.31
N LYS A 468 -1.04 5.47 -29.05
CA LYS A 468 -1.26 4.20 -29.76
C LYS A 468 -2.12 3.23 -28.96
N THR A 469 -1.92 3.19 -27.65
CA THR A 469 -2.53 2.17 -26.79
C THR A 469 -3.10 2.76 -25.50
N ILE A 470 -4.34 2.40 -25.18
CA ILE A 470 -4.86 2.53 -23.81
C ILE A 470 -4.78 1.14 -23.17
N LYS A 471 -3.93 1.01 -22.15
CA LYS A 471 -3.54 -0.27 -21.55
C LYS A 471 -4.60 -0.84 -20.62
N LYS A 472 -4.40 -2.12 -20.29
CA LYS A 472 -5.23 -2.87 -19.35
C LYS A 472 -5.51 -2.09 -18.05
N ASP A 473 -6.78 -2.09 -17.64
CA ASP A 473 -7.30 -1.46 -16.42
C ASP A 473 -7.02 0.07 -16.27
N ALA A 474 -6.56 0.78 -17.32
CA ALA A 474 -6.03 2.15 -17.24
C ALA A 474 -6.89 3.15 -16.44
N PHE A 475 -8.22 3.12 -16.61
CA PHE A 475 -9.17 4.02 -15.96
C PHE A 475 -10.13 3.33 -15.00
N LYS A 476 -9.91 2.06 -14.66
CA LYS A 476 -10.86 1.24 -13.88
C LYS A 476 -11.28 1.85 -12.55
N THR A 477 -10.41 2.63 -11.91
CA THR A 477 -10.68 3.29 -10.61
C THR A 477 -11.41 4.64 -10.74
N ASN A 478 -11.51 5.23 -11.93
CA ASN A 478 -12.01 6.60 -12.13
C ASN A 478 -13.53 6.64 -12.33
N LYS A 479 -14.30 6.14 -11.36
CA LYS A 479 -15.75 5.90 -11.48
C LYS A 479 -16.61 7.14 -11.78
N LYS A 480 -16.06 8.35 -11.62
CA LYS A 480 -16.71 9.63 -11.94
C LYS A 480 -16.39 10.16 -13.34
N LEU A 481 -15.59 9.45 -14.14
CA LEU A 481 -15.22 9.90 -15.49
C LEU A 481 -16.48 9.94 -16.37
N LYS A 482 -16.87 11.15 -16.77
CA LYS A 482 -18.03 11.43 -17.63
C LYS A 482 -17.63 11.57 -19.09
N GLU A 483 -16.47 12.16 -19.33
CA GLU A 483 -16.00 12.52 -20.67
C GLU A 483 -14.56 12.04 -20.92
N PHE A 484 -14.38 11.29 -21.99
CA PHE A 484 -13.07 10.96 -22.56
C PHE A 484 -12.99 11.52 -23.98
N ASN A 485 -12.36 12.69 -24.11
CA ASN A 485 -12.46 13.53 -25.30
C ASN A 485 -11.20 13.47 -26.15
N PHE A 486 -11.33 13.19 -27.45
CA PHE A 486 -10.28 13.45 -28.44
C PHE A 486 -10.52 14.83 -29.06
N LYS A 487 -9.60 15.78 -28.83
CA LYS A 487 -9.74 17.17 -29.30
C LYS A 487 -9.25 17.41 -30.73
N GLY A 488 -9.03 16.33 -31.48
CA GLY A 488 -8.57 16.37 -32.87
C GLY A 488 -8.05 15.01 -33.33
N SER A 489 -7.05 15.02 -34.21
CA SER A 489 -6.40 13.79 -34.69
C SER A 489 -5.70 13.04 -33.54
N CYS A 490 -5.75 11.72 -33.59
CA CYS A 490 -5.16 10.83 -32.61
C CYS A 490 -4.77 9.54 -33.32
N ASP A 491 -3.59 9.02 -33.01
CA ASP A 491 -3.02 7.82 -33.62
C ASP A 491 -3.47 6.51 -32.92
N LEU A 492 -4.57 6.54 -32.14
CA LEU A 492 -4.97 5.44 -31.25
C LEU A 492 -5.34 4.20 -32.06
N GLU A 493 -4.68 3.08 -31.78
CA GLU A 493 -4.85 1.81 -32.50
C GLU A 493 -5.54 0.75 -31.64
N LYS A 494 -5.27 0.71 -30.34
CA LYS A 494 -5.71 -0.37 -29.45
C LYS A 494 -6.24 0.12 -28.10
N ILE A 495 -7.36 -0.47 -27.67
CA ILE A 495 -7.89 -0.36 -26.32
C ILE A 495 -7.88 -1.75 -25.69
N GLU A 496 -7.05 -1.95 -24.66
CA GLU A 496 -6.79 -3.25 -24.04
C GLU A 496 -7.84 -3.68 -23.00
N GLU A 497 -7.68 -4.90 -22.49
CA GLU A 497 -8.60 -5.54 -21.55
C GLU A 497 -9.00 -4.63 -20.38
N SER A 498 -10.30 -4.43 -20.17
CA SER A 498 -10.84 -3.69 -19.02
C SER A 498 -10.37 -2.23 -18.87
N ALA A 499 -9.84 -1.60 -19.93
CA ALA A 499 -9.30 -0.22 -19.88
C ALA A 499 -10.27 0.82 -19.26
N PHE A 500 -11.56 0.72 -19.60
CA PHE A 500 -12.66 1.57 -19.11
C PHE A 500 -13.67 0.75 -18.29
N TYR A 501 -13.25 -0.35 -17.66
CA TYR A 501 -14.16 -1.24 -16.95
C TYR A 501 -14.93 -0.56 -15.81
N GLY A 502 -16.25 -0.65 -15.88
CA GLY A 502 -17.18 -0.17 -14.88
C GLY A 502 -17.15 1.35 -14.71
N LEU A 503 -16.91 2.13 -15.77
CA LEU A 503 -17.06 3.58 -15.73
C LEU A 503 -18.53 3.96 -15.81
N ILE A 504 -19.19 3.90 -14.66
CA ILE A 504 -20.65 4.05 -14.53
C ILE A 504 -21.17 5.46 -14.88
N GLU A 505 -20.29 6.46 -15.00
CA GLU A 505 -20.65 7.84 -15.37
C GLU A 505 -20.31 8.21 -16.81
N LEU A 506 -19.59 7.37 -17.57
CA LEU A 506 -19.19 7.67 -18.94
C LEU A 506 -20.43 7.65 -19.85
N GLU A 507 -20.75 8.75 -20.52
CA GLU A 507 -22.00 8.88 -21.30
C GLU A 507 -21.82 8.64 -22.80
N LYS A 508 -20.68 9.06 -23.34
CA LYS A 508 -20.37 9.03 -24.77
C LYS A 508 -18.89 8.77 -25.00
N ILE A 509 -18.59 8.03 -26.06
CA ILE A 509 -17.24 7.95 -26.62
C ILE A 509 -17.27 8.09 -28.14
N VAL A 510 -16.33 8.86 -28.68
CA VAL A 510 -16.09 9.01 -30.11
C VAL A 510 -14.71 8.43 -30.41
N PHE A 511 -14.66 7.32 -31.12
CA PHE A 511 -13.41 6.66 -31.45
C PHE A 511 -12.70 7.36 -32.61
N PRO A 512 -11.38 7.63 -32.48
CA PRO A 512 -10.57 8.00 -33.63
C PRO A 512 -10.66 6.94 -34.72
N LYS A 513 -10.60 7.36 -36.00
CA LYS A 513 -10.71 6.44 -37.13
C LYS A 513 -9.63 5.35 -37.18
N THR A 514 -8.51 5.57 -36.48
CA THR A 514 -7.36 4.67 -36.41
C THR A 514 -7.55 3.48 -35.47
N VAL A 515 -8.59 3.48 -34.63
CA VAL A 515 -8.83 2.39 -33.67
C VAL A 515 -9.08 1.10 -34.45
N SER A 516 -8.19 0.12 -34.27
CA SER A 516 -8.21 -1.17 -34.97
C SER A 516 -8.79 -2.29 -34.10
N THR A 517 -8.62 -2.19 -32.79
CA THR A 517 -8.92 -3.27 -31.82
C THR A 517 -9.48 -2.70 -30.51
N ILE A 518 -10.61 -3.24 -30.07
CA ILE A 518 -11.16 -3.08 -28.72
C ILE A 518 -11.17 -4.47 -28.07
N GLU A 519 -10.41 -4.66 -27.00
CA GLU A 519 -10.21 -5.97 -26.38
C GLU A 519 -11.29 -6.32 -25.32
N LYS A 520 -11.08 -7.47 -24.67
CA LYS A 520 -12.02 -8.09 -23.72
C LYS A 520 -12.45 -7.12 -22.61
N ASN A 521 -13.75 -7.01 -22.37
CA ASN A 521 -14.33 -6.20 -21.29
C ASN A 521 -13.90 -4.71 -21.28
N ALA A 522 -13.37 -4.17 -22.39
CA ALA A 522 -12.78 -2.83 -22.41
C ALA A 522 -13.69 -1.74 -21.82
N PHE A 523 -15.00 -1.80 -22.11
CA PHE A 523 -16.04 -0.89 -21.60
C PHE A 523 -17.08 -1.61 -20.73
N ALA A 524 -16.85 -2.86 -20.32
CA ALA A 524 -17.87 -3.62 -19.62
C ALA A 524 -18.33 -2.92 -18.33
N GLY A 525 -19.64 -2.82 -18.09
CA GLY A 525 -20.23 -2.14 -16.96
C GLY A 525 -20.32 -0.61 -17.06
N CYS A 526 -20.04 0.00 -18.23
CA CYS A 526 -20.30 1.43 -18.46
C CYS A 526 -21.81 1.70 -18.61
N SER A 527 -22.55 1.59 -17.52
CA SER A 527 -24.02 1.57 -17.52
C SER A 527 -24.70 2.86 -18.00
N LYS A 528 -24.00 4.00 -17.99
CA LYS A 528 -24.48 5.27 -18.57
C LYS A 528 -23.99 5.54 -20.00
N LEU A 529 -23.16 4.66 -20.58
CA LEU A 529 -22.63 4.84 -21.93
C LEU A 529 -23.74 4.65 -22.95
N LYS A 530 -24.36 5.75 -23.37
CA LYS A 530 -25.49 5.77 -24.31
C LYS A 530 -25.04 5.64 -25.75
N THR A 531 -23.88 6.24 -26.08
CA THR A 531 -23.39 6.37 -27.46
C THR A 531 -21.92 5.99 -27.57
N ALA A 532 -21.63 5.14 -28.56
CA ALA A 532 -20.29 4.77 -28.99
C ALA A 532 -20.22 5.00 -30.50
N GLU A 533 -19.46 6.00 -30.92
CA GLU A 533 -19.42 6.48 -32.31
C GLU A 533 -18.08 6.13 -32.97
N PHE A 534 -18.15 5.55 -34.15
CA PHE A 534 -17.00 5.33 -35.03
C PHE A 534 -17.05 6.32 -36.18
N ALA A 535 -15.89 6.82 -36.62
CA ALA A 535 -15.80 7.60 -37.85
C ALA A 535 -16.26 6.77 -39.06
N ALA A 536 -16.78 7.43 -40.10
CA ALA A 536 -17.25 6.75 -41.31
C ALA A 536 -16.12 5.99 -42.04
N ASP A 537 -14.88 6.45 -41.90
CA ASP A 537 -13.65 5.83 -42.42
C ASP A 537 -12.87 5.07 -41.33
N ALA A 538 -13.55 4.58 -40.28
CA ALA A 538 -12.92 3.79 -39.23
C ALA A 538 -12.31 2.48 -39.75
N VAL A 539 -11.14 2.11 -39.22
CA VAL A 539 -10.38 0.90 -39.60
C VAL A 539 -10.55 -0.27 -38.63
N ILE A 540 -11.51 -0.18 -37.71
CA ILE A 540 -11.71 -1.20 -36.67
C ILE A 540 -11.98 -2.58 -37.26
N THR A 541 -11.25 -3.59 -36.79
CA THR A 541 -11.39 -4.98 -37.25
C THR A 541 -11.92 -5.90 -36.16
N THR A 542 -11.60 -5.62 -34.89
CA THR A 542 -11.90 -6.51 -33.76
C THR A 542 -12.63 -5.80 -32.62
N ILE A 543 -13.77 -6.37 -32.23
CA ILE A 543 -14.49 -6.07 -30.98
C ILE A 543 -14.50 -7.35 -30.13
N GLY A 544 -13.76 -7.32 -29.02
CA GLY A 544 -13.44 -8.47 -28.18
C GLY A 544 -14.57 -8.92 -27.25
N GLN A 545 -14.34 -10.05 -26.58
CA GLN A 545 -15.33 -10.69 -25.70
C GLN A 545 -15.82 -9.72 -24.62
N GLY A 546 -17.13 -9.54 -24.49
CA GLY A 546 -17.69 -8.67 -23.45
C GLY A 546 -17.30 -7.19 -23.57
N ALA A 547 -16.74 -6.73 -24.69
CA ALA A 547 -16.17 -5.40 -24.83
C ALA A 547 -17.09 -4.26 -24.34
N PHE A 548 -18.39 -4.36 -24.62
CA PHE A 548 -19.45 -3.43 -24.17
C PHE A 548 -20.54 -4.14 -23.34
N ALA A 549 -20.21 -5.24 -22.66
CA ALA A 549 -21.18 -5.90 -21.78
C ALA A 549 -21.70 -4.94 -20.70
N ASP A 550 -22.99 -5.03 -20.36
CA ASP A 550 -23.65 -4.21 -19.33
C ASP A 550 -23.54 -2.68 -19.56
N CYS A 551 -23.41 -2.25 -20.82
CA CYS A 551 -23.40 -0.82 -21.17
C CYS A 551 -24.82 -0.25 -21.38
N GLY A 552 -24.97 1.06 -21.16
CA GLY A 552 -26.23 1.79 -21.40
C GLY A 552 -26.55 2.08 -22.87
N LEU A 553 -25.95 1.35 -23.81
CA LEU A 553 -25.98 1.68 -25.23
C LEU A 553 -27.41 1.58 -25.78
N THR A 554 -27.92 2.68 -26.32
CA THR A 554 -29.24 2.71 -26.98
C THR A 554 -29.16 2.35 -28.46
N SER A 555 -28.02 2.65 -29.10
CA SER A 555 -27.73 2.33 -30.50
C SER A 555 -26.22 2.36 -30.75
N ILE A 556 -25.73 1.48 -31.60
CA ILE A 556 -24.34 1.50 -32.09
C ILE A 556 -24.32 1.15 -33.58
N SER A 557 -23.59 1.94 -34.37
CA SER A 557 -23.32 1.62 -35.78
C SER A 557 -21.98 0.89 -35.84
N ILE A 558 -22.00 -0.35 -36.33
CA ILE A 558 -20.79 -1.17 -36.44
C ILE A 558 -20.18 -0.96 -37.83
N PRO A 559 -18.94 -0.47 -37.94
CA PRO A 559 -18.30 -0.29 -39.24
C PRO A 559 -18.17 -1.61 -40.00
N LYS A 560 -18.33 -1.56 -41.33
CA LYS A 560 -18.16 -2.73 -42.23
C LYS A 560 -16.76 -3.34 -42.19
N SER A 561 -15.78 -2.60 -41.67
CA SER A 561 -14.41 -3.08 -41.47
C SER A 561 -14.29 -4.13 -40.35
N VAL A 562 -15.30 -4.25 -39.47
CA VAL A 562 -15.27 -5.22 -38.36
C VAL A 562 -15.38 -6.63 -38.93
N THR A 563 -14.29 -7.40 -38.82
CA THR A 563 -14.22 -8.81 -39.27
C THR A 563 -14.37 -9.79 -38.11
N LYS A 564 -14.17 -9.34 -36.87
CA LYS A 564 -14.27 -10.17 -35.66
C LYS A 564 -15.11 -9.47 -34.58
N LEU A 565 -16.24 -10.11 -34.25
CA LEU A 565 -17.12 -9.73 -33.15
C LEU A 565 -17.25 -10.92 -32.18
N ASP A 566 -16.57 -10.84 -31.03
CA ASP A 566 -16.49 -11.94 -30.07
C ASP A 566 -17.74 -12.08 -29.19
N ARG A 567 -17.86 -13.23 -28.52
CA ARG A 567 -18.98 -13.59 -27.64
C ARG A 567 -19.28 -12.47 -26.63
N GLU A 568 -20.57 -12.22 -26.41
CA GLU A 568 -21.05 -11.29 -25.38
C GLU A 568 -20.56 -9.85 -25.53
N ALA A 569 -20.00 -9.45 -26.68
CA ALA A 569 -19.51 -8.10 -26.92
C ALA A 569 -20.52 -7.00 -26.55
N PHE A 570 -21.83 -7.26 -26.68
CA PHE A 570 -22.92 -6.35 -26.30
C PHE A 570 -23.92 -6.99 -25.33
N TYR A 571 -23.47 -7.94 -24.50
CA TYR A 571 -24.34 -8.61 -23.53
C TYR A 571 -25.02 -7.60 -22.60
N ASN A 572 -26.33 -7.74 -22.36
CA ASN A 572 -27.09 -6.90 -21.43
C ASN A 572 -27.03 -5.38 -21.67
N CYS A 573 -26.89 -4.95 -22.94
CA CYS A 573 -27.12 -3.55 -23.30
C CYS A 573 -28.63 -3.21 -23.31
N ILE A 574 -29.01 -2.03 -22.82
CA ILE A 574 -30.43 -1.59 -22.75
C ILE A 574 -30.94 -1.21 -24.15
N TYR A 575 -31.45 -2.18 -24.89
CA TYR A 575 -32.12 -1.93 -26.17
C TYR A 575 -33.65 -1.92 -26.01
N ASN A 576 -34.28 -0.77 -26.24
CA ASN A 576 -35.74 -0.67 -26.36
C ASN A 576 -36.18 -0.64 -27.85
N HIS A 577 -36.86 -1.73 -28.22
CA HIS A 577 -37.88 -1.93 -29.28
C HIS A 577 -37.57 -2.62 -30.64
N ARG A 578 -38.19 -3.81 -30.76
CA ARG A 578 -38.90 -4.46 -31.89
C ARG A 578 -38.13 -4.77 -33.20
N THR A 579 -37.82 -6.05 -33.40
CA THR A 579 -38.27 -6.80 -34.61
C THR A 579 -38.61 -8.26 -34.26
N THR A 580 -39.62 -8.77 -34.94
CA THR A 580 -40.30 -10.04 -34.76
C THR A 580 -39.47 -11.28 -35.14
N LYS A 581 -39.67 -12.37 -34.38
CA LYS A 581 -39.39 -13.79 -34.69
C LYS A 581 -37.95 -14.17 -35.07
N THR A 582 -37.18 -14.63 -34.07
CA THR A 582 -36.67 -16.02 -33.91
C THR A 582 -35.61 -16.05 -32.79
N ASN A 583 -35.51 -17.18 -32.08
CA ASN A 583 -34.78 -17.36 -30.82
C ASN A 583 -33.25 -17.18 -30.92
N GLN A 584 -32.77 -15.93 -30.84
CA GLN A 584 -31.43 -15.60 -30.37
C GLN A 584 -31.44 -14.19 -29.77
N LYS A 585 -31.08 -14.06 -28.49
CA LYS A 585 -30.93 -12.78 -27.77
C LYS A 585 -29.67 -12.04 -28.25
N TYR A 586 -29.66 -11.56 -29.50
CA TYR A 586 -28.62 -10.65 -30.01
C TYR A 586 -29.25 -9.31 -30.41
N PRO A 587 -28.53 -8.18 -30.24
CA PRO A 587 -29.00 -6.85 -30.61
C PRO A 587 -29.25 -6.74 -32.12
N SER A 588 -30.15 -5.85 -32.53
CA SER A 588 -30.25 -5.41 -33.93
C SER A 588 -29.03 -4.55 -34.26
N VAL A 589 -27.98 -5.21 -34.72
CA VAL A 589 -26.80 -4.58 -35.31
C VAL A 589 -27.21 -4.05 -36.68
N ASN A 590 -27.28 -2.72 -36.85
CA ASN A 590 -27.32 -2.13 -38.19
C ASN A 590 -25.89 -2.27 -38.76
N LEU A 591 -25.71 -3.31 -39.59
CA LEU A 591 -24.51 -3.58 -40.39
C LEU A 591 -24.42 -2.65 -41.62
#